data_AF-A0A932C787-F1
#
_entry.id   AF-A0A932C787-F1
#
_cell.length_a   1.000
_cell.length_b   1.000
_cell.length_c   1.000
_cell.angle_alpha   90.00
_cell.angle_beta   90.00
_cell.angle_gamma   90.00
#
_symmetry.space_group_name_H-M   'P 1'
#
loop_
_entity.id
_entity.type
_entity.pdbx_description
1 polymer ?
#
loop_
_entity_poly.entity_id
_entity_poly.type
_entity_poly.pdbx_seq_one_letter_code
_entity_poly.pdbx_strand_id
1 'polypeptide(L)' 'MQQLLRADKEQREQVIELLTRLRLEPFLSGDFRESDDTGRTNEVVLAGDVLVFFWSDHAVKTVRVTKVDFIEGD' A
#
# COMPACT_ATOMS: atom_id res chain seq x y z
N MET A 1 -4.03 -4.64 -8.12
CA MET A 1 -3.60 -3.73 -9.21
C MET A 1 -4.70 -3.39 -10.22
N GLN A 2 -5.72 -4.24 -10.44
CA GLN A 2 -6.87 -3.87 -11.30
C GLN A 2 -7.72 -2.70 -10.77
N GLN A 3 -7.72 -2.46 -9.45
CA GLN A 3 -8.48 -1.37 -8.82
C GLN A 3 -7.98 0.03 -9.21
N LEU A 4 -6.69 0.19 -9.54
CA LEU A 4 -6.10 1.48 -9.95
C LEU A 4 -6.74 2.08 -11.20
N LEU A 5 -7.37 1.26 -12.03
CA LEU A 5 -8.10 1.73 -13.22
C LEU A 5 -9.44 2.40 -12.88
N ARG A 6 -9.97 2.12 -11.69
CA ARG A 6 -11.22 2.70 -11.17
C ARG A 6 -10.99 3.93 -10.31
N ALA A 7 -9.75 4.14 -9.87
CA ALA A 7 -9.37 5.28 -9.06
C ALA A 7 -9.63 6.59 -9.80
N ASP A 8 -10.15 7.59 -9.09
CA ASP A 8 -10.20 8.94 -9.62
C ASP A 8 -8.78 9.55 -9.71
N LYS A 9 -8.69 10.84 -10.05
CA LYS A 9 -7.40 11.52 -10.18
C LYS A 9 -6.70 11.68 -8.82
N GLU A 10 -7.44 12.04 -7.78
CA GLU A 10 -6.90 12.31 -6.45
C GLU A 10 -6.39 11.03 -5.80
N GLN A 11 -7.17 9.95 -5.87
CA GLN A 11 -6.77 8.62 -5.43
C GLN A 11 -5.52 8.11 -6.15
N ARG A 12 -5.39 8.37 -7.47
CA ARG A 12 -4.17 8.02 -8.21
C ARG A 12 -2.95 8.80 -7.75
N GLU A 13 -3.11 10.10 -7.51
CA GLU A 13 -2.03 10.96 -7.01
C GLU A 13 -1.57 10.50 -5.62
N GLN A 14 -2.51 10.19 -4.71
CA GLN A 14 -2.24 9.64 -3.38
C GLN A 14 -1.48 8.29 -3.45
N VAL A 15 -1.88 7.38 -4.35
CA VAL A 15 -1.13 6.13 -4.57
C VAL A 15 0.30 6.42 -5.03
N ILE A 16 0.49 7.31 -6.01
CA ILE A 16 1.82 7.64 -6.53
C ILE A 16 2.72 8.24 -5.44
N GLU A 17 2.18 9.14 -4.63
CA GLU A 17 2.90 9.74 -3.50
C GLU A 17 3.33 8.67 -2.49
N LEU A 18 2.42 7.76 -2.13
CA LEU A 18 2.70 6.70 -1.17
C LEU A 18 3.73 5.71 -1.70
N LEU A 19 3.65 5.31 -2.97
CA LEU A 19 4.68 4.47 -3.61
C LEU A 19 6.04 5.17 -3.65
N THR A 20 6.06 6.48 -3.88
CA THR A 20 7.28 7.28 -3.85
C THR A 20 7.88 7.30 -2.44
N ARG A 21 7.04 7.44 -1.42
CA ARG A 21 7.46 7.38 -0.01
C ARG A 21 8.01 6.01 0.36
N LEU A 22 7.33 4.91 0.00
CA LEU A 22 7.80 3.55 0.26
C LEU A 22 9.16 3.24 -0.40
N ARG A 23 9.44 3.86 -1.55
CA ARG A 23 10.74 3.76 -2.21
C ARG A 23 11.85 4.44 -1.40
N LEU A 24 11.55 5.57 -0.76
CA LEU A 24 12.51 6.32 0.06
C LEU A 24 12.66 5.73 1.47
N GLU A 25 11.57 5.18 2.01
CA GLU A 25 11.44 4.66 3.38
C GLU A 25 10.89 3.23 3.35
N PRO A 26 11.70 2.22 2.97
CA PRO A 26 11.23 0.84 2.83
C PRO A 26 10.89 0.15 4.16
N PHE A 27 11.14 0.82 5.30
CA PHE A 27 10.82 0.33 6.64
C PHE A 27 9.72 1.16 7.31
N LEU A 28 8.94 1.88 6.49
CA LEU A 28 7.74 2.55 6.95
C LEU A 28 6.85 1.52 7.65
N SER A 29 6.54 1.77 8.92
CA SER A 29 5.54 1.00 9.65
C SER A 29 4.16 1.45 9.15
N GLY A 30 3.28 0.48 8.88
CA GLY A 30 1.91 0.77 8.53
C GLY A 30 1.13 1.35 9.70
N ASP A 31 -0.02 1.92 9.41
CA ASP A 31 -1.02 2.29 10.41
C ASP A 31 -1.62 1.02 11.06
N PHE A 32 -1.69 -0.08 10.30
CA PHE A 32 -2.16 -1.38 10.75
C PHE A 32 -1.33 -2.51 10.16
N ARG A 33 -1.50 -3.72 10.72
CA ARG A 33 -0.90 -4.96 10.20
C ARG A 33 -1.99 -5.98 9.89
N GLU A 34 -1.89 -6.59 8.73
CA GLU A 34 -2.81 -7.64 8.29
C GLU A 34 -2.03 -8.89 7.85
N SER A 35 -2.46 -10.06 8.29
CA SER A 35 -1.88 -11.31 7.80
C SER A 35 -2.65 -11.80 6.59
N ASP A 36 -1.95 -12.09 5.49
CA ASP A 36 -2.58 -12.70 4.32
C ASP A 36 -2.74 -14.22 4.46
N ASP A 37 -3.43 -14.83 3.51
CA ASP A 37 -3.68 -16.28 3.46
C ASP A 37 -2.41 -17.15 3.40
N THR A 38 -1.26 -16.54 3.11
CA THR A 38 0.06 -17.22 3.09
C THR A 38 0.79 -17.11 4.42
N GLY A 39 0.18 -16.45 5.42
CA GLY A 39 0.76 -16.21 6.73
C GLY A 39 1.78 -15.08 6.77
N ARG A 40 1.88 -14.27 5.70
CA ARG A 40 2.75 -13.08 5.71
C ARG A 40 2.02 -11.91 6.35
N THR A 41 2.72 -11.20 7.22
CA THR A 41 2.24 -9.93 7.77
C THR A 41 2.56 -8.81 6.79
N ASN A 42 1.52 -8.18 6.27
CA ASN A 42 1.57 -6.95 5.50
C ASN A 42 1.43 -5.76 6.45
N GLU A 43 2.25 -4.74 6.23
CA GLU A 43 2.01 -3.39 6.72
C GLU A 43 0.94 -2.75 5.83
N VAL A 44 0.03 -1.99 6.44
CA VAL A 44 -1.08 -1.33 5.75
C VAL A 44 -1.04 0.15 6.07
N VAL A 45 -0.95 0.99 5.05
CA VAL A 45 -1.00 2.45 5.20
C VAL A 45 -2.29 2.98 4.61
N LEU A 46 -2.94 3.87 5.36
CA LEU A 46 -4.10 4.64 4.94
C LEU A 46 -3.65 6.07 4.59
N ALA A 47 -3.89 6.47 3.34
CA ALA A 47 -3.65 7.83 2.88
C ALA A 47 -4.91 8.37 2.20
N GLY A 48 -5.64 9.24 2.91
CA GLY A 48 -6.96 9.66 2.47
C GLY A 48 -7.90 8.47 2.37
N ASP A 49 -8.45 8.24 1.19
CA ASP A 49 -9.36 7.12 0.89
C ASP A 49 -8.64 5.93 0.27
N VAL A 50 -7.30 5.88 0.33
CA VAL A 50 -6.48 4.83 -0.26
C VAL A 50 -5.84 3.97 0.81
N LEU A 51 -6.02 2.66 0.70
CA LEU A 51 -5.34 1.65 1.51
C LEU A 51 -4.27 0.95 0.66
N VAL A 52 -3.03 0.97 1.11
CA VAL A 52 -1.92 0.26 0.45
C VAL A 52 -1.33 -0.78 1.38
N PHE A 53 -1.34 -2.02 0.91
CA PHE A 53 -0.81 -3.19 1.60
C PHE A 53 0.55 -3.53 1.02
N PHE A 54 1.56 -3.66 1.88
CA PHE A 54 2.90 -4.01 1.44
C PHE A 54 3.66 -4.80 2.50
N TRP A 55 4.73 -5.44 2.06
CA TRP A 55 5.74 -5.99 2.95
C TRP A 55 7.13 -5.76 2.37
N SER A 56 8.12 -5.75 3.25
CA SER A 56 9.50 -5.45 2.90
C SER A 56 10.36 -6.69 3.10
N ASP A 57 11.03 -7.12 2.04
CA ASP A 57 12.08 -8.15 2.13
C ASP A 57 13.42 -7.47 2.38
N HIS A 58 13.91 -7.59 3.62
CA HIS A 58 15.19 -7.03 4.01
C HIS A 58 16.37 -7.75 3.35
N ALA A 59 16.25 -9.05 3.05
CA ALA A 59 17.34 -9.84 2.48
C ALA A 59 17.63 -9.43 1.02
N VAL A 60 16.58 -9.05 0.27
CA VAL A 60 16.70 -8.63 -1.13
C VAL A 60 16.35 -7.16 -1.37
N LYS A 61 16.26 -6.33 -0.31
CA LYS A 61 15.98 -4.88 -0.37
C LYS A 61 14.79 -4.52 -1.28
N THR A 62 13.72 -5.29 -1.17
CA THR A 62 12.55 -5.14 -2.05
C THR A 62 11.31 -4.85 -1.23
N VAL A 63 10.59 -3.78 -1.55
CA VAL A 63 9.23 -3.55 -1.04
C VAL A 63 8.26 -4.11 -2.06
N ARG A 64 7.32 -4.94 -1.61
CA ARG A 64 6.28 -5.51 -2.46
C ARG A 64 4.93 -5.00 -2.02
N VAL A 65 4.29 -4.25 -2.91
CA VAL A 65 2.89 -3.86 -2.76
C VAL A 65 2.02 -5.02 -3.23
N THR A 66 1.22 -5.55 -2.31
CA THR A 66 0.38 -6.74 -2.54
C THR A 66 -1.03 -6.33 -2.96
N LYS A 67 -1.54 -5.21 -2.43
CA LYS A 67 -2.90 -4.74 -2.67
C LYS A 67 -2.99 -3.22 -2.58
N VAL A 68 -3.91 -2.65 -3.35
CA VAL A 68 -4.34 -1.26 -3.24
C VAL A 68 -5.87 -1.29 -3.30
N ASP A 69 -6.49 -0.79 -2.25
CA ASP A 69 -7.94 -0.64 -2.13
C ASP A 69 -8.31 0.84 -1.97
N PHE A 70 -9.57 1.14 -2.29
CA PHE A 70 -10.14 2.47 -2.16
C PHE A 70 -11.34 2.37 -1.23
N ILE A 71 -11.46 3.32 -0.30
CA ILE A 71 -12.65 3.50 0.52
C ILE A 71 -13.67 4.21 -0.37
N GLU A 72 -14.82 3.59 -0.57
CA GLU A 72 -15.95 4.26 -1.22
C GLU A 72 -16.55 5.25 -0.21
N GLY A 73 -16.62 6.52 -0.59
CA GLY A 73 -17.39 7.51 0.16
C GLY A 73 -18.88 7.25 0.01
N ASP A 74 -19.62 7.28 1.12
CA ASP A 74 -21.09 7.18 1.16
C ASP A 74 -21.81 8.26 0.32
#